data_AF-A0AA97DB67-F1
#
_entry.id   AF-A0AA97DB67-F1
#
_cell.length_a   1.000
_cell.length_b   1.000
_cell.length_c   1.000
_cell.angle_alpha   90.00
_cell.angle_beta   90.00
_cell.angle_gamma   90.00
#
_symmetry.space_group_name_H-M   'P 1'
#
loop_
_entity.id
_entity.type
_entity.pdbx_description
1 polymer ?
#
loop_
_entity_poly.entity_id
_entity_poly.type
_entity_poly.pdbx_seq_one_letter_code
_entity_poly.pdbx_strand_id
1 'polypeptide(L)'
;MCAQPNPAATKNEIQVVSAGNVPTSNYYDPKLGKIVYKTALLVNGEKNYLFETFADPAAAFDAVKKRDAAYLSFLSKKIGEPEGSLSEQNWEKYSQANGSSPEPAEQFMGDAKMTAQYGDLVSFFGVCEDENLNRKILKKVEQKNFWLKIPLVQRVSLKQLDIPMQNTKLYKAIVNA
;
A
#
# COMPACT_ATOMS: atom_id res chain seq x y z
N MET A 1 -41.89 -6.61 34.92
CA MET A 1 -40.48 -6.90 34.59
C MET A 1 -40.09 -6.00 33.43
N CYS A 2 -39.32 -4.94 33.69
CA CYS A 2 -38.85 -4.06 32.63
C CYS A 2 -37.68 -4.76 31.93
N ALA A 3 -37.86 -5.13 30.65
CA ALA A 3 -36.77 -5.57 29.83
C ALA A 3 -35.74 -4.44 29.75
N GLN A 4 -34.53 -4.66 30.26
CA GLN A 4 -33.45 -3.71 30.05
C GLN A 4 -33.14 -3.66 28.55
N PRO A 5 -33.00 -2.47 27.94
CA PRO A 5 -32.55 -2.37 26.57
C PRO A 5 -31.13 -2.96 26.50
N ASN A 6 -31.00 -4.04 25.73
CA ASN A 6 -29.71 -4.61 25.35
C ASN A 6 -28.86 -3.47 24.77
N PRO A 7 -27.69 -3.13 25.34
CA PRO A 7 -26.88 -2.05 24.81
C PRO A 7 -26.45 -2.46 23.41
N ALA A 8 -27.08 -1.85 22.41
CA ALA A 8 -26.75 -2.05 21.01
C ALA A 8 -25.23 -1.86 20.88
N ALA A 9 -24.54 -2.94 20.55
CA ALA A 9 -23.11 -2.95 20.28
C ALA A 9 -22.79 -1.72 19.43
N THR A 10 -21.91 -0.87 19.94
CA THR A 10 -21.40 0.32 19.24
C THR A 10 -20.66 -0.16 17.98
N LYS A 11 -21.41 -0.38 16.89
CA LYS A 11 -20.99 -0.87 15.58
C LYS A 11 -20.14 0.16 14.81
N ASN A 12 -19.04 0.64 15.37
CA ASN A 12 -18.15 1.59 14.68
C ASN A 12 -16.66 1.38 14.96
N GLU A 13 -16.25 0.40 15.78
CA GLU A 13 -14.81 0.14 15.98
C GLU A 13 -14.26 -0.66 14.79
N ILE A 14 -13.24 -0.11 14.13
CA ILE A 14 -12.49 -0.79 13.08
C ILE A 14 -11.39 -1.59 13.77
N GLN A 15 -11.43 -2.91 13.68
CA GLN A 15 -10.35 -3.74 14.25
C GLN A 15 -9.30 -4.02 13.19
N VAL A 16 -8.04 -3.77 13.52
CA VAL A 16 -6.91 -4.21 12.69
C VAL A 16 -6.64 -5.67 13.03
N VAL A 17 -6.69 -6.55 12.04
CA VAL A 17 -6.37 -7.97 12.21
C VAL A 17 -5.24 -8.40 11.28
N SER A 18 -4.38 -9.29 11.79
CA SER A 18 -3.41 -9.96 10.94
C SER A 18 -4.13 -10.87 9.95
N ALA A 19 -3.72 -10.80 8.69
CA ALA A 19 -4.21 -11.69 7.65
C ALA A 19 -3.40 -12.99 7.57
N GLY A 20 -2.21 -13.07 8.18
CA GLY A 20 -1.41 -14.31 8.21
C GLY A 20 -0.79 -14.69 6.87
N ASN A 21 -0.37 -13.70 6.07
CA ASN A 21 0.23 -13.90 4.73
C ASN A 21 -0.70 -14.66 3.77
N VAL A 22 -1.94 -14.19 3.61
CA VAL A 22 -2.86 -14.78 2.61
C VAL A 22 -2.26 -14.59 1.22
N PRO A 23 -2.05 -15.66 0.44
CA PRO A 23 -1.56 -15.54 -0.93
C PRO A 23 -2.50 -14.67 -1.78
N THR A 24 -1.95 -13.82 -2.64
CA THR A 24 -2.74 -13.07 -3.61
C THR A 24 -2.99 -13.93 -4.84
N SER A 25 -4.20 -13.88 -5.41
CA SER A 25 -4.57 -14.72 -6.56
C SER A 25 -4.19 -14.12 -7.91
N ASN A 26 -3.85 -12.83 -7.95
CA ASN A 26 -3.95 -12.06 -9.18
C ASN A 26 -2.61 -11.61 -9.79
N TYR A 27 -1.48 -11.72 -9.09
CA TYR A 27 -0.19 -11.31 -9.65
C TYR A 27 0.99 -12.00 -8.94
N TYR A 28 1.23 -13.27 -9.25
CA TYR A 28 2.49 -13.91 -8.88
C TYR A 28 3.50 -13.65 -9.99
N ASP A 29 4.25 -12.55 -9.89
CA ASP A 29 5.54 -12.47 -10.58
C ASP A 29 6.60 -13.10 -9.66
N PRO A 30 7.04 -14.35 -9.91
CA PRO A 30 8.04 -15.02 -9.09
C PRO A 30 9.33 -14.21 -8.96
N LYS A 31 9.58 -13.29 -9.90
CA LYS A 31 10.80 -12.49 -9.93
C LYS A 31 10.80 -11.35 -8.91
N LEU A 32 9.65 -10.93 -8.38
CA LEU A 32 9.53 -9.79 -7.45
C LEU A 32 9.62 -10.23 -5.98
N GLY A 33 9.50 -11.53 -5.71
CA GLY A 33 9.35 -12.08 -4.37
C GLY A 33 7.89 -12.47 -4.08
N LYS A 34 7.67 -13.14 -2.94
CA LYS A 34 6.34 -13.61 -2.57
C LYS A 34 5.47 -12.44 -2.12
N ILE A 35 4.38 -12.15 -2.85
CA ILE A 35 3.39 -11.10 -2.54
C ILE A 35 2.21 -11.72 -1.78
N VAL A 36 1.72 -11.04 -0.74
CA VAL A 36 0.69 -11.52 0.19
C VAL A 36 -0.17 -10.37 0.71
N TYR A 37 -1.35 -10.69 1.27
CA TYR A 37 -2.03 -9.80 2.20
C TYR A 37 -1.54 -10.08 3.63
N LYS A 38 -0.90 -9.09 4.26
CA LYS A 38 -0.44 -9.17 5.67
C LYS A 38 -1.49 -8.70 6.68
N THR A 39 -2.35 -7.78 6.27
CA THR A 39 -3.24 -7.06 7.16
C THR A 39 -4.63 -6.95 6.56
N ALA A 40 -5.65 -7.01 7.42
CA ALA A 40 -7.02 -6.74 7.07
C ALA A 40 -7.69 -5.88 8.15
N LEU A 41 -8.74 -5.16 7.77
CA LEU A 41 -9.61 -4.42 8.66
C LEU A 41 -10.92 -5.20 8.83
N LEU A 42 -11.32 -5.46 10.07
CA LEU A 42 -12.68 -5.90 10.39
C LEU A 42 -13.54 -4.67 10.61
N VAL A 43 -14.53 -4.49 9.75
CA VAL A 43 -15.55 -3.43 9.84
C VAL A 43 -16.89 -4.11 9.91
N ASN A 44 -17.63 -3.93 11.00
CA ASN A 44 -18.95 -4.54 11.22
C ASN A 44 -18.98 -6.08 11.08
N GLY A 45 -17.87 -6.74 11.36
CA GLY A 45 -17.73 -8.20 11.23
C GLY A 45 -17.28 -8.67 9.83
N GLU A 46 -17.15 -7.76 8.87
CA GLU A 46 -16.65 -8.06 7.53
C GLU A 46 -15.14 -7.81 7.44
N LYS A 47 -14.41 -8.79 6.89
CA LYS A 47 -12.96 -8.74 6.71
C LYS A 47 -12.60 -8.07 5.38
N ASN A 48 -11.92 -6.94 5.46
CA ASN A 48 -11.48 -6.15 4.32
C ASN A 48 -9.95 -6.20 4.25
N TYR A 49 -9.39 -6.96 3.30
CA TYR A 49 -7.94 -7.00 3.11
C TYR A 49 -7.42 -5.63 2.69
N LEU A 50 -6.25 -5.26 3.22
CA LEU A 50 -5.51 -4.09 2.77
C LEU A 50 -4.78 -4.40 1.44
N PHE A 51 -3.98 -3.47 0.95
CA PHE A 51 -3.22 -3.67 -0.28
C PHE A 51 -2.17 -4.78 -0.16
N GLU A 52 -1.72 -5.28 -1.31
CA GLU A 52 -0.75 -6.36 -1.42
C GLU A 52 0.64 -5.90 -0.97
N THR A 53 1.39 -6.77 -0.30
CA THR A 53 2.74 -6.45 0.13
C THR A 53 3.70 -7.63 0.04
N PHE A 54 5.01 -7.38 0.10
CA PHE A 54 6.00 -8.45 0.12
C PHE A 54 5.92 -9.23 1.43
N ALA A 55 5.86 -10.55 1.37
CA ALA A 55 5.96 -11.44 2.53
C ALA A 55 7.25 -11.17 3.32
N ASP A 56 8.36 -11.03 2.60
CA ASP A 56 9.67 -10.62 3.11
C ASP A 56 10.22 -9.46 2.26
N PRO A 57 10.04 -8.20 2.72
CA PRO A 57 10.53 -7.03 2.01
C PRO A 57 12.05 -7.05 1.84
N ALA A 58 12.82 -7.46 2.86
CA ALA A 58 14.27 -7.46 2.79
C ALA A 58 14.77 -8.40 1.69
N ALA A 59 14.21 -9.62 1.64
CA ALA A 59 14.50 -10.56 0.57
C ALA A 59 14.09 -10.04 -0.82
N ALA A 60 12.95 -9.33 -0.92
CA ALA A 60 12.50 -8.74 -2.18
C ALA A 60 13.46 -7.64 -2.69
N PHE A 61 13.89 -6.74 -1.80
CA PHE A 61 14.90 -5.72 -2.12
C PHE A 61 16.22 -6.35 -2.56
N ASP A 62 16.70 -7.37 -1.85
CA ASP A 62 17.94 -8.07 -2.21
C ASP A 62 17.83 -8.81 -3.56
N ALA A 63 16.68 -9.43 -3.84
CA ALA A 63 16.43 -10.10 -5.10
C ALA A 63 16.46 -9.12 -6.27
N VAL A 64 15.77 -7.98 -6.15
CA VAL A 64 15.73 -6.95 -7.19
C VAL A 64 17.10 -6.32 -7.42
N LYS A 65 17.85 -6.02 -6.35
CA LYS A 65 19.24 -5.54 -6.48
C LYS A 65 20.13 -6.47 -7.29
N LYS A 66 20.01 -7.78 -7.08
CA LYS A 66 20.81 -8.79 -7.79
C LYS A 66 20.35 -8.95 -9.22
N ARG A 67 19.03 -9.02 -9.45
CA ARG A 67 18.40 -9.23 -10.76
C ARG A 67 18.66 -8.06 -11.70
N ASP A 68 18.50 -6.83 -11.20
CA ASP A 68 18.46 -5.60 -12.01
C ASP A 68 19.64 -4.67 -11.75
N ALA A 69 20.76 -5.20 -11.27
CA ALA A 69 21.94 -4.43 -10.86
C ALA A 69 22.38 -3.38 -11.91
N ALA A 70 22.40 -3.75 -13.19
CA ALA A 70 22.82 -2.86 -14.27
C ALA A 70 21.86 -1.67 -14.46
N TYR A 71 20.55 -1.96 -14.49
CA TYR A 71 19.53 -0.93 -14.66
C TYR A 71 19.41 -0.05 -13.39
N LEU A 72 19.55 -0.64 -12.20
CA LEU A 72 19.60 0.09 -10.95
C LEU A 72 20.84 0.99 -10.83
N SER A 73 21.99 0.59 -11.38
CA SER A 73 23.18 1.46 -11.48
C SER A 73 22.94 2.65 -12.41
N PHE A 74 22.21 2.45 -13.52
CA PHE A 74 21.79 3.54 -14.37
C PHE A 74 20.87 4.52 -13.61
N LEU A 75 19.85 4.00 -12.91
CA LEU A 75 18.94 4.83 -12.11
C LEU A 75 19.68 5.55 -10.97
N SER A 76 20.59 4.88 -10.26
CA SER A 76 21.32 5.47 -9.13
C SER A 76 22.19 6.65 -9.58
N LYS A 77 22.86 6.53 -10.74
CA LYS A 77 23.59 7.63 -11.38
C LYS A 77 22.68 8.81 -11.71
N LYS A 78 21.49 8.54 -12.23
CA LYS A 78 20.50 9.57 -12.59
C LYS A 78 20.03 10.38 -11.38
N ILE A 79 19.88 9.75 -10.22
CA ILE A 79 19.39 10.40 -8.99
C ILE A 79 20.50 10.78 -8.00
N GLY A 80 21.76 10.56 -8.34
CA GLY A 80 22.91 10.86 -7.46
C GLY A 80 22.97 9.98 -6.21
N GLU A 81 22.41 8.78 -6.25
CA GLU A 81 22.45 7.80 -5.16
C GLU A 81 23.65 6.84 -5.33
N PRO A 82 24.25 6.34 -4.23
CA PRO A 82 25.30 5.33 -4.32
C PRO A 82 24.80 4.07 -5.07
N GLU A 83 25.66 3.45 -5.86
CA GLU A 83 25.29 2.22 -6.57
C GLU A 83 24.87 1.12 -5.58
N GLY A 84 23.77 0.43 -5.89
CA GLY A 84 23.22 -0.62 -5.02
C GLY A 84 22.51 -0.10 -3.76
N SER A 85 22.31 1.21 -3.60
CA SER A 85 21.69 1.81 -2.40
C SER A 85 20.18 1.61 -2.28
N LEU A 86 19.52 1.00 -3.26
CA LEU A 86 18.07 0.79 -3.25
C LEU A 86 17.60 0.20 -1.90
N SER A 87 16.59 0.78 -1.28
CA SER A 87 16.12 0.39 0.05
C SER A 87 14.71 0.90 0.29
N GLU A 88 14.10 0.48 1.40
CA GLU A 88 12.80 1.00 1.84
C GLU A 88 12.82 2.52 2.07
N GLN A 89 13.98 3.12 2.32
CA GLN A 89 14.10 4.55 2.61
C GLN A 89 14.22 5.43 1.36
N ASN A 90 14.62 4.86 0.22
CA ASN A 90 14.89 5.64 -1.00
C ASN A 90 14.23 5.07 -2.27
N TRP A 91 13.47 3.97 -2.19
CA TRP A 91 12.81 3.38 -3.36
C TRP A 91 11.91 4.37 -4.12
N GLU A 92 11.30 5.35 -3.45
CA GLU A 92 10.46 6.38 -4.09
C GLU A 92 11.26 7.18 -5.13
N LYS A 93 12.53 7.51 -4.84
CA LYS A 93 13.42 8.21 -5.78
C LYS A 93 13.73 7.36 -7.01
N TYR A 94 13.95 6.05 -6.80
CA TYR A 94 14.17 5.10 -7.89
C TYR A 94 12.90 4.91 -8.73
N SER A 95 11.72 4.85 -8.10
CA SER A 95 10.43 4.76 -8.77
C SER A 95 10.16 5.99 -9.65
N GLN A 96 10.41 7.18 -9.11
CA GLN A 96 10.32 8.43 -9.88
C GLN A 96 11.30 8.45 -11.05
N ALA A 97 12.56 8.06 -10.84
CA ALA A 97 13.56 8.00 -11.91
C ALA A 97 13.20 6.99 -12.99
N ASN A 98 12.58 5.87 -12.62
CA ASN A 98 12.06 4.87 -13.53
C ASN A 98 10.90 5.45 -14.36
N GLY A 99 9.92 6.12 -13.74
CA GLY A 99 8.73 6.65 -14.42
C GLY A 99 8.92 7.98 -15.18
N SER A 100 9.92 8.79 -14.83
CA SER A 100 10.09 10.16 -15.35
C SER A 100 10.87 10.26 -16.66
N SER A 101 11.13 9.15 -17.36
CA SER A 101 12.11 9.18 -18.43
C SER A 101 11.73 8.33 -19.64
N PRO A 102 11.52 8.95 -20.81
CA PRO A 102 11.64 8.28 -22.11
C PRO A 102 13.12 8.09 -22.51
N GLU A 103 14.09 8.64 -21.79
CA GLU A 103 15.53 8.52 -22.12
C GLU A 103 16.12 7.10 -22.00
N PRO A 104 15.64 6.17 -21.14
CA PRO A 104 16.07 4.77 -21.22
C PRO A 104 15.68 4.18 -22.57
N ALA A 105 14.63 4.71 -23.22
CA ALA A 105 14.22 4.25 -24.53
C ALA A 105 15.29 4.58 -25.56
N GLU A 106 15.96 5.74 -25.58
CA GLU A 106 16.97 6.02 -26.62
C GLU A 106 18.31 5.31 -26.37
N GLN A 107 18.78 5.23 -25.12
CA GLN A 107 20.05 4.55 -24.80
C GLN A 107 19.95 3.01 -24.84
N PHE A 108 18.74 2.47 -24.67
CA PHE A 108 18.47 1.03 -24.68
C PHE A 108 17.42 0.64 -25.72
N MET A 109 17.19 1.47 -26.74
CA MET A 109 16.25 1.20 -27.83
C MET A 109 16.72 -0.06 -28.56
N GLY A 110 16.00 -1.17 -28.35
CA GLY A 110 16.34 -2.49 -28.88
C GLY A 110 16.90 -3.49 -27.86
N ASP A 111 17.19 -3.07 -26.62
CA ASP A 111 17.54 -3.99 -25.54
C ASP A 111 16.28 -4.51 -24.84
N ALA A 112 15.79 -5.65 -25.34
CA ALA A 112 14.63 -6.36 -24.80
C ALA A 112 14.79 -6.68 -23.30
N LYS A 113 16.02 -6.84 -22.79
CA LYS A 113 16.28 -7.10 -21.38
C LYS A 113 16.00 -5.86 -20.55
N MET A 114 16.48 -4.69 -20.95
CA MET A 114 16.26 -3.44 -20.21
C MET A 114 14.78 -3.03 -20.20
N THR A 115 14.06 -3.28 -21.29
CA THR A 115 12.60 -3.05 -21.33
C THR A 115 11.85 -3.96 -20.37
N ALA A 116 12.25 -5.24 -20.27
CA ALA A 116 11.67 -6.14 -19.27
C ALA A 116 11.99 -5.70 -17.84
N GLN A 117 13.22 -5.25 -17.57
CA GLN A 117 13.63 -4.74 -16.25
C GLN A 117 12.87 -3.48 -15.84
N TYR A 118 12.60 -2.57 -16.78
CA TYR A 118 11.72 -1.43 -16.55
C TYR A 118 10.34 -1.88 -16.05
N GLY A 119 9.70 -2.82 -16.76
CA GLY A 119 8.38 -3.32 -16.39
C GLY A 119 8.38 -4.05 -15.05
N ASP A 120 9.37 -4.92 -14.83
CA ASP A 120 9.53 -5.66 -13.57
C ASP A 120 9.76 -4.68 -12.39
N LEU A 121 10.47 -3.57 -12.59
CA LEU A 121 10.66 -2.53 -11.57
C LEU A 121 9.43 -1.66 -11.34
N VAL A 122 8.63 -1.35 -12.36
CA VAL A 122 7.33 -0.68 -12.17
C VAL A 122 6.46 -1.51 -11.23
N SER A 123 6.36 -2.82 -11.47
CA SER A 123 5.62 -3.74 -10.62
C SER A 123 6.19 -3.80 -9.20
N PHE A 124 7.52 -3.89 -9.05
CA PHE A 124 8.18 -3.87 -7.75
C PHE A 124 7.84 -2.61 -6.94
N PHE A 125 7.98 -1.42 -7.54
CA PHE A 125 7.70 -0.16 -6.86
C PHE A 125 6.21 0.03 -6.57
N GLY A 126 5.31 -0.56 -7.36
CA GLY A 126 3.88 -0.59 -7.05
C GLY A 126 3.59 -1.25 -5.71
N VAL A 127 4.19 -2.42 -5.45
CA VAL A 127 4.03 -3.14 -4.17
C VAL A 127 4.65 -2.36 -2.99
N CYS A 128 5.75 -1.64 -3.22
CA CYS A 128 6.33 -0.74 -2.22
C CYS A 128 5.38 0.43 -1.87
N GLU A 129 4.70 1.01 -2.85
CA GLU A 129 3.70 2.06 -2.61
C GLU A 129 2.48 1.51 -1.88
N ASP A 130 2.02 0.31 -2.21
CA ASP A 130 0.92 -0.37 -1.51
C ASP A 130 1.23 -0.59 -0.02
N GLU A 131 2.44 -1.01 0.33
CA GLU A 131 2.90 -1.11 1.72
C GLU A 131 2.91 0.29 2.40
N ASN A 132 3.33 1.35 1.69
CA ASN A 132 3.28 2.72 2.18
C ASN A 132 1.84 3.19 2.43
N LEU A 133 0.91 2.89 1.52
CA LEU A 133 -0.52 3.17 1.65
C LEU A 133 -1.14 2.41 2.82
N ASN A 134 -0.77 1.15 3.01
CA ASN A 134 -1.20 0.35 4.16
C ASN A 134 -0.82 1.02 5.48
N ARG A 135 0.44 1.47 5.63
CA ARG A 135 0.87 2.22 6.82
C ARG A 135 0.07 3.50 7.04
N LYS A 136 -0.22 4.26 5.98
CA LYS A 136 -1.05 5.47 6.04
C LYS A 136 -2.49 5.15 6.49
N ILE A 137 -3.08 4.07 5.97
CA ILE A 137 -4.42 3.59 6.36
C ILE A 137 -4.44 3.19 7.83
N LEU A 138 -3.47 2.37 8.27
CA LEU A 138 -3.40 1.91 9.65
C LEU A 138 -3.27 3.08 10.64
N LYS A 139 -2.41 4.06 10.34
CA LYS A 139 -2.28 5.29 11.14
C LYS A 139 -3.61 6.06 11.24
N LYS A 140 -4.36 6.16 10.15
CA LYS A 140 -5.69 6.81 10.15
C LYS A 140 -6.71 6.02 10.97
N VAL A 141 -6.69 4.69 10.89
CA VAL A 141 -7.56 3.80 11.69
C VAL A 141 -7.26 3.96 13.18
N GLU A 142 -5.98 3.95 13.56
CA GLU A 142 -5.54 4.17 14.95
C GLU A 142 -6.00 5.53 15.48
N GLN A 143 -5.80 6.60 14.70
CA GLN A 143 -6.26 7.94 15.06
C GLN A 143 -7.78 7.97 15.26
N LYS A 144 -8.55 7.39 14.34
CA LYS A 144 -10.02 7.34 14.46
C LYS A 144 -10.47 6.54 15.68
N ASN A 145 -9.87 5.37 15.92
CA ASN A 145 -10.18 4.55 17.08
C ASN A 145 -9.83 5.26 18.40
N PHE A 146 -8.73 6.03 18.42
CA PHE A 146 -8.39 6.89 19.56
C PHE A 146 -9.50 7.91 19.83
N TRP A 147 -9.91 8.68 18.81
CA TRP A 147 -10.98 9.68 18.95
C TRP A 147 -12.33 9.07 19.38
N LEU A 148 -12.67 7.87 18.90
CA LEU A 148 -13.88 7.14 19.30
C LEU A 148 -13.85 6.69 20.78
N LYS A 149 -12.67 6.57 21.37
CA LYS A 149 -12.48 6.19 22.79
C LYS A 149 -12.49 7.39 23.74
N ILE A 150 -12.42 8.63 23.23
CA ILE A 150 -12.49 9.84 24.06
C ILE A 150 -13.96 10.12 24.45
N PRO A 151 -14.33 10.11 25.74
CA PRO A 151 -15.72 10.27 26.19
C PRO A 151 -16.37 11.64 25.89
N LEU A 152 -15.58 12.62 25.46
CA LEU A 152 -15.97 14.03 25.32
C LEU A 152 -16.29 14.49 23.89
N VAL A 153 -16.04 13.66 22.87
CA VAL A 153 -16.53 13.95 21.51
C VAL A 153 -17.96 13.44 21.46
N GLN A 154 -18.94 14.36 21.50
CA GLN A 154 -20.34 14.04 21.22
C GLN A 154 -20.40 13.09 20.02
N ARG A 155 -20.91 11.88 20.27
CA ARG A 155 -21.00 10.80 19.29
C ARG A 155 -21.82 11.28 18.09
N VAL A 156 -21.14 11.75 17.05
CA VAL A 156 -21.78 11.95 15.75
C VAL A 156 -22.13 10.57 15.22
N SER A 157 -23.41 10.23 15.33
CA SER A 157 -23.97 8.98 14.83
C SER A 157 -23.87 8.95 13.30
N LEU A 158 -23.19 7.94 12.74
CA LEU A 158 -23.12 7.69 11.30
C LEU A 158 -24.46 7.18 10.69
N LYS A 159 -25.60 7.35 11.37
CA LYS A 159 -26.93 6.93 10.87
C LYS A 159 -27.53 7.82 9.78
N GLN A 160 -26.73 8.65 9.09
CA GLN A 160 -27.20 9.50 7.99
C GLN A 160 -26.37 9.39 6.71
N LEU A 161 -25.65 8.29 6.51
CA LEU A 161 -24.95 8.04 5.24
C LEU A 161 -25.56 6.82 4.54
N ASP A 162 -26.81 6.95 4.10
CA ASP A 162 -27.25 6.25 2.89
C ASP A 162 -26.61 6.96 1.71
N ILE A 163 -25.40 6.54 1.32
CA ILE A 163 -24.79 6.97 0.07
C ILE A 163 -24.55 5.74 -0.79
N PRO A 164 -25.29 5.58 -1.91
CA PRO A 164 -24.97 4.61 -2.92
C PRO A 164 -23.56 4.90 -3.42
N MET A 165 -22.72 3.87 -3.40
CA MET A 165 -21.31 3.95 -3.67
C MET A 165 -21.03 4.19 -5.17
N GLN A 166 -21.44 5.35 -5.71
CA GLN A 166 -21.08 5.86 -7.04
C GLN A 166 -21.21 7.39 -7.08
N ASN A 167 -20.22 8.13 -6.57
CA ASN A 167 -19.69 9.35 -7.22
C ASN A 167 -18.64 10.08 -6.36
N THR A 168 -17.60 10.52 -7.06
CA THR A 168 -16.28 11.05 -6.67
C THR A 168 -16.23 12.38 -5.90
N LYS A 169 -17.33 12.85 -5.29
CA LYS A 169 -17.32 14.15 -4.57
C LYS A 169 -17.02 14.04 -3.06
N LEU A 170 -17.35 12.92 -2.40
CA LEU A 170 -17.06 12.74 -0.96
C LEU A 170 -15.55 12.55 -0.68
N TYR A 171 -14.82 11.95 -1.62
CA TYR A 171 -13.36 11.80 -1.53
C TYR A 171 -12.65 13.16 -1.51
N LYS A 172 -13.15 14.16 -2.26
CA LYS A 172 -12.57 15.51 -2.28
C LYS A 172 -12.86 16.33 -1.01
N ALA A 173 -13.94 16.05 -0.29
CA ALA A 173 -14.23 16.74 0.98
C ALA A 173 -13.45 16.16 2.17
N ILE A 174 -13.10 14.87 2.13
CA ILE A 174 -12.32 14.19 3.19
C ILE A 174 -10.80 14.41 2.99
N VAL A 175 -10.36 14.70 1.77
CA VAL A 175 -8.94 14.92 1.44
C VAL A 175 -8.50 16.38 1.62
N ASN A 176 -9.43 17.35 1.67
CA ASN A 176 -9.11 18.79 1.76
C ASN A 176 -9.70 19.51 2.99
N ALA A 177 -10.04 18.80 4.07
CA ALA A 177 -10.49 19.39 5.34
C ALA A 177 -9.59 18.96 6.51
#